data_AF-A0A821SME2-F1
#
_entry.id   AF-A0A821SME2-F1
#
_cell.length_a   1.000
_cell.length_b   1.000
_cell.length_c   1.000
_cell.angle_alpha   90.00
_cell.angle_beta   90.00
_cell.angle_gamma   90.00
#
_symmetry.space_group_name_H-M   'P 1'
#
loop_
_entity.id
_entity.type
_entity.pdbx_description
1 polymer ?
#
loop_
_entity_poly.entity_id
_entity_poly.type
_entity_poly.pdbx_seq_one_letter_code
_entity_poly.pdbx_strand_id
1 'polypeptide(L)' 'MNVGETYREMKDYTTALTYYQKGLKIHEEKLGENHPDLAVIYHNMSKLYFSTQKYSMAMKYVQQAVEIGEEKLSSTHPH' A
#
# COMPACT_ATOMS: atom_id res chain seq x y z
N MET A 1 -5.33 7.88 10.83
CA MET A 1 -6.51 7.51 10.01
C MET A 1 -6.34 8.20 8.67
N ASN A 2 -6.24 7.45 7.56
CA ASN A 2 -6.13 8.04 6.22
C ASN A 2 -7.51 8.03 5.55
N VAL A 3 -7.72 8.90 4.56
CA VAL A 3 -9.03 9.05 3.90
C VAL A 3 -9.50 7.74 3.27
N GLY A 4 -8.60 6.99 2.63
CA GLY A 4 -8.93 5.70 2.03
C GLY A 4 -9.42 4.65 3.04
N GLU A 5 -8.88 4.65 4.26
CA GLU A 5 -9.22 3.71 5.31
C GLU A 5 -10.62 4.00 5.86
N THR A 6 -10.96 5.27 6.03
CA THR A 6 -12.31 5.69 6.42
C THR A 6 -13.34 5.18 5.40
N TYR A 7 -13.09 5.35 4.10
CA TYR A 7 -14.01 4.83 3.07
C TYR A 7 -14.05 3.29 3.04
N ARG A 8 -12.93 2.60 3.32
CA ARG A 8 -12.91 1.13 3.44
C ARG A 8 -13.78 0.64 4.58
N GLU A 9 -13.71 1.30 5.74
CA GLU A 9 -14.56 1.01 6.90
C GLU A 9 -16.04 1.28 6.60
N MET A 10 -16.34 2.30 5.81
CA MET A 10 -17.69 2.58 5.26
C MET A 10 -18.13 1.59 4.16
N LYS A 11 -17.28 0.63 3.79
CA LYS A 11 -17.49 -0.32 2.68
C LYS A 11 -17.62 0.33 1.30
N ASP A 12 -17.22 1.59 1.16
CA ASP A 12 -17.06 2.26 -0.14
C ASP A 12 -15.67 1.95 -0.69
N TYR A 13 -15.52 0.73 -1.20
CA TYR A 13 -14.24 0.23 -1.69
C TYR A 13 -13.74 0.96 -2.95
N THR A 14 -14.64 1.50 -3.76
CA THR A 14 -14.29 2.24 -4.99
C THR A 14 -13.63 3.57 -4.64
N THR A 15 -14.24 4.32 -3.72
CA THR A 15 -13.70 5.60 -3.25
C THR A 15 -12.40 5.38 -2.47
N ALA A 16 -12.37 4.36 -1.61
CA ALA A 16 -11.16 3.98 -0.89
C ALA A 16 -9.98 3.67 -1.83
N LEU A 17 -10.20 2.86 -2.87
CA LEU A 17 -9.17 2.55 -3.87
C LEU A 17 -8.66 3.81 -4.58
N THR A 18 -9.56 4.72 -4.94
CA THR A 18 -9.22 6.00 -5.59
C THR A 18 -8.28 6.83 -4.72
N TYR A 19 -8.55 6.92 -3.42
CA TYR A 19 -7.69 7.67 -2.50
C TYR A 19 -6.34 6.99 -2.27
N TYR A 20 -6.31 5.65 -2.20
CA TYR A 20 -5.05 4.92 -2.12
C TYR A 20 -4.18 5.11 -3.36
N GLN A 21 -4.76 5.03 -4.56
CA GLN A 21 -4.03 5.27 -5.82
C GLN A 21 -3.51 6.71 -5.95
N LYS A 22 -4.32 7.69 -5.54
CA LYS A 22 -3.86 9.10 -5.49
C LYS A 22 -2.70 9.27 -4.51
N GLY A 23 -2.81 8.68 -3.33
CA GLY A 23 -1.75 8.69 -2.32
C GLY A 23 -0.47 8.06 -2.85
N LEU A 24 -0.59 6.89 -3.49
CA LEU A 24 0.52 6.15 -4.07
C LEU A 24 1.29 7.03 -5.08
N LYS A 25 0.57 7.58 -6.07
CA LYS A 25 1.17 8.43 -7.10
C LYS A 25 1.93 9.63 -6.52
N ILE A 26 1.36 10.30 -5.52
CA ILE A 26 2.00 11.46 -4.88
C ILE A 26 3.28 11.05 -4.15
N HIS A 27 3.28 9.90 -3.46
CA HIS A 27 4.45 9.43 -2.74
C HIS A 27 5.53 8.91 -3.69
N GLU A 28 5.15 8.19 -4.76
CA GLU A 28 6.08 7.75 -5.81
C GLU A 28 6.78 8.95 -6.46
N GLU A 29 6.02 9.99 -6.84
CA GLU A 29 6.58 11.20 -7.46
C GLU A 29 7.50 12.00 -6.52
N LYS A 30 7.24 11.97 -5.20
CA LYS A 30 7.99 12.79 -4.22
C LYS A 30 9.17 12.07 -3.57
N LEU A 31 9.03 10.77 -3.35
CA LEU A 31 9.93 9.98 -2.49
C LEU A 31 10.66 8.87 -3.26
N GLY A 32 10.21 8.57 -4.48
CA GLY A 32 10.71 7.46 -5.28
C GLY A 32 9.97 6.14 -5.01
N GLU A 33 10.06 5.23 -5.98
CA GLU A 33 9.24 4.00 -6.07
C GLU A 33 9.47 2.98 -4.94
N ASN A 34 10.57 3.10 -4.19
CA ASN A 34 10.93 2.17 -3.10
C ASN A 34 10.89 2.82 -1.71
N HIS A 35 10.26 3.99 -1.58
CA HIS A 35 10.20 4.65 -0.27
C HIS A 35 9.35 3.85 0.73
N PRO A 36 9.78 3.68 2.00
CA PRO A 36 9.06 2.92 3.02
C PRO A 36 7.59 3.32 3.22
N ASP A 37 7.24 4.58 2.97
CA ASP A 37 5.86 5.07 3.08
C ASP A 37 4.92 4.41 2.04
N LEU A 38 5.45 3.97 0.90
CA LEU A 38 4.69 3.23 -0.11
C LEU A 38 4.26 1.86 0.39
N ALA A 39 5.05 1.21 1.25
CA ALA A 39 4.67 -0.07 1.87
C ALA A 39 3.39 0.04 2.68
N VAL A 40 3.17 1.16 3.36
CA VAL A 40 1.93 1.43 4.11
C VAL A 40 0.74 1.55 3.16
N ILE A 41 0.90 2.22 2.02
CA ILE A 41 -0.15 2.38 1.02
C ILE A 41 -0.50 1.04 0.39
N TYR A 42 0.50 0.24 0.00
CA TYR A 42 0.31 -1.11 -0.53
C TYR A 42 -0.36 -2.04 0.48
N HIS A 43 0.02 -1.98 1.76
CA HIS A 43 -0.65 -2.72 2.82
C HIS A 43 -2.13 -2.34 2.96
N ASN A 44 -2.48 -1.06 2.84
CA ASN A 44 -3.88 -0.64 2.91
C ASN A 44 -4.68 -1.07 1.68
N MET A 45 -4.07 -1.05 0.49
CA MET A 45 -4.67 -1.60 -0.72
C MET A 45 -4.89 -3.12 -0.59
N SER A 46 -3.96 -3.86 0.00
CA SER A 46 -4.14 -5.30 0.21
C SER A 46 -5.31 -5.61 1.15
N LYS A 47 -5.46 -4.86 2.24
CA LYS A 47 -6.64 -4.96 3.14
C LYS A 47 -7.94 -4.68 2.40
N LEU A 48 -7.97 -3.70 1.50
CA LEU A 48 -9.13 -3.40 0.67
C LEU A 48 -9.47 -4.57 -0.27
N TYR A 49 -8.48 -5.13 -0.97
CA TYR A 49 -8.69 -6.28 -1.85
C TYR A 49 -9.11 -7.54 -1.08
N PHE A 50 -8.57 -7.74 0.13
CA PHE A 50 -9.02 -8.81 1.03
C PHE A 50 -10.49 -8.63 1.42
N SER A 51 -10.90 -7.41 1.76
CA SER A 51 -12.29 -7.07 2.13
C SER A 51 -13.27 -7.26 0.97
N THR A 52 -12.78 -7.26 -0.27
CA THR A 52 -13.56 -7.51 -1.50
C THR A 52 -13.40 -8.93 -2.06
N GLN A 53 -12.80 -9.85 -1.29
CA GLN A 53 -12.54 -11.25 -1.68
C GLN A 53 -11.64 -11.41 -2.92
N LYS A 54 -10.89 -10.37 -3.30
CA LYS A 54 -9.95 -10.36 -4.41
C LYS A 54 -8.55 -10.77 -3.93
N TYR A 55 -8.44 -12.00 -3.45
CA TYR A 55 -7.24 -12.48 -2.74
C TYR A 55 -5.95 -12.42 -3.55
N SER A 56 -5.99 -12.70 -4.86
CA SER A 56 -4.79 -12.60 -5.72
C SER A 56 -4.24 -11.18 -5.77
N MET A 57 -5.12 -10.17 -5.82
CA MET A 57 -4.71 -8.76 -5.77
C MET A 57 -4.21 -8.39 -4.38
N ALA A 58 -4.86 -8.87 -3.32
CA ALA A 58 -4.40 -8.65 -1.96
C ALA A 58 -2.97 -9.19 -1.75
N MET A 59 -2.71 -10.43 -2.21
CA MET A 59 -1.39 -11.05 -2.11
C MET A 59 -0.34 -10.29 -2.89
N LYS A 60 -0.65 -9.82 -4.12
CA LYS A 60 0.25 -8.96 -4.90
C LYS A 60 0.66 -7.72 -4.11
N TYR A 61 -0.28 -7.02 -3.49
CA TYR A 61 0.03 -5.80 -2.75
C TYR A 61 0.71 -6.04 -1.41
N VAL A 62 0.45 -7.18 -0.74
CA VAL A 62 1.26 -7.60 0.41
C VAL A 62 2.72 -7.82 -0.02
N GLN A 63 2.94 -8.51 -1.14
CA GLN A 63 4.28 -8.78 -1.65
C GLN A 63 5.05 -7.49 -1.94
N GLN A 64 4.44 -6.51 -2.62
CA GLN A 64 5.06 -5.20 -2.87
C GLN A 64 5.39 -4.45 -1.57
N ALA A 65 4.53 -4.53 -0.55
CA ALA A 65 4.79 -3.91 0.75
C ALA A 65 5.98 -4.57 1.47
N VAL A 66 6.13 -5.90 1.35
CA VAL A 66 7.23 -6.66 1.94
C VAL A 66 8.54 -6.35 1.23
N GLU A 67 8.56 -6.31 -0.10
CA GLU A 67 9.76 -6.01 -0.91
C GLU A 67 10.39 -4.67 -0.50
N ILE A 68 9.56 -3.62 -0.35
CA ILE A 68 10.02 -2.30 0.12
C ILE A 68 10.56 -2.37 1.57
N GLY A 69 9.93 -3.17 2.43
CA GLY A 69 10.38 -3.39 3.80
C GLY A 69 11.72 -4.13 3.89
N GLU A 70 11.93 -5.11 3.02
CA GLU A 70 13.15 -5.93 2.94
C GLU A 70 14.34 -5.15 2.35
N GLU A 71 14.12 -4.33 1.31
CA GLU A 71 15.17 -3.43 0.78
C GLU A 71 15.73 -2.49 1.86
N LYS A 72 14.87 -2.02 2.77
CA LYS A 72 15.30 -1.22 3.92
C LYS A 72 16.17 -2.00 4.90
N LEU A 73 15.83 -3.26 5.19
CA LEU A 73 16.62 -4.11 6.09
C LEU A 73 17.97 -4.47 5.46
N SER A 74 18.01 -4.75 4.17
CA SER A 74 19.25 -4.99 3.43
C SER A 74 20.17 -3.77 3.39
N SER A 75 19.62 -2.57 3.17
CA SER A 75 20.40 -1.31 3.16
C SER A 75 20.85 -0.81 4.53
N THR A 76 20.25 -1.30 5.63
CA THR A 76 20.66 -0.96 7.01
C THR A 76 21.63 -1.97 7.64
N HIS A 77 21.92 -3.07 6.95
CA HIS A 77 23.00 -3.98 7.28
C HIS A 77 24.20 -3.75 6.34
N PRO A 78 25.10 -2.80 6.64
CA PRO A 78 26.40 -2.79 5.99
C PRO A 78 27.13 -4.08 6.38
N HIS A 79 27.58 -4.82 5.36
CA HIS A 79 28.49 -5.96 5.51
C HIS A 79 29.85 -5.53 6.05
#